data_AF-A0A955MRQ8-F1
#
_entry.id   AF-A0A955MRQ8-F1
#
_cell.length_a   1.000
_cell.length_b   1.000
_cell.length_c   1.000
_cell.angle_alpha   90.00
_cell.angle_beta   90.00
_cell.angle_gamma   90.00
#
_symmetry.space_group_name_H-M   'P 1'
#
loop_
_entity.id
_entity.type
_entity.pdbx_description
1 polymer ?
#
loop_
_entity_poly.entity_id
_entity_poly.type
_entity_poly.pdbx_seq_one_letter_code
_entity_poly.pdbx_strand_id
1 'polypeptide(L)'
;PEDVFIGQFQKMADGFREAQSRLKELTAGVELTANQAKKLQLELDTAEVCSLHFQSVANQSRFVQLRDRLLSSSEAKEQSKIISEILKVLESEKQVAIRLHEIQSRESRFGFEATNHYFYIPIDLAEKVLNVVDLIGKYSR
;
A
#
# COMPACT_ATOMS: atom_id res chain seq x y z
N PRO A 1 -2.79 -14.66 -16.01
CA PRO A 1 -3.82 -14.97 -14.99
C PRO A 1 -3.80 -13.94 -13.85
N GLU A 2 -4.96 -13.59 -13.28
CA GLU A 2 -5.10 -12.53 -12.26
C GLU A 2 -4.24 -12.79 -11.02
N ASP A 3 -4.23 -14.02 -10.49
CA ASP A 3 -3.44 -14.34 -9.30
C ASP A 3 -1.92 -14.21 -9.53
N VAL A 4 -1.46 -14.49 -10.75
CA VAL A 4 -0.05 -14.28 -11.12
C VAL A 4 0.27 -12.79 -11.10
N PHE A 5 -0.60 -11.96 -11.68
CA PHE A 5 -0.45 -10.51 -11.68
C PHE A 5 -0.40 -9.95 -10.25
N ILE A 6 -1.39 -10.28 -9.42
CA ILE A 6 -1.45 -9.84 -8.01
C ILE A 6 -0.20 -10.32 -7.26
N GLY A 7 0.19 -11.58 -7.47
CA GLY A 7 1.35 -12.18 -6.83
C GLY A 7 2.67 -11.50 -7.19
N GLN A 8 2.84 -11.00 -8.41
CA GLN A 8 4.05 -10.23 -8.78
C GLN A 8 4.11 -8.89 -8.04
N PHE A 9 3.00 -8.16 -7.93
CA PHE A 9 2.97 -6.91 -7.18
C PHE A 9 3.19 -7.11 -5.68
N GLN A 10 2.64 -8.19 -5.10
CA GLN A 10 2.92 -8.55 -3.71
C GLN A 10 4.42 -8.82 -3.48
N LYS A 11 5.06 -9.58 -4.38
CA LYS A 11 6.51 -9.84 -4.29
C LYS A 11 7.33 -8.55 -4.34
N MET A 12 6.96 -7.61 -5.20
CA MET A 12 7.62 -6.30 -5.25
C MET A 12 7.44 -5.53 -3.94
N ALA A 13 6.21 -5.49 -3.40
CA ALA A 13 5.93 -4.84 -2.13
C ALA A 13 6.77 -5.42 -0.99
N ASP A 14 6.84 -6.75 -0.91
CA ASP A 14 7.57 -7.48 0.13
C ASP A 14 9.09 -7.28 -0.01
N GLY A 15 9.61 -7.36 -1.24
CA GLY A 15 11.05 -7.16 -1.50
C GLY A 15 11.54 -5.78 -1.09
N PHE A 16 10.78 -4.72 -1.39
CA PHE A 16 11.12 -3.37 -0.93
C PHE A 16 11.00 -3.22 0.59
N ARG A 17 10.02 -3.86 1.22
CA ARG A 17 9.84 -3.86 2.67
C ARG A 17 11.03 -4.52 3.37
N GLU A 18 11.45 -5.68 2.88
CA GLU A 18 12.62 -6.42 3.38
C GLU A 18 13.90 -5.59 3.21
N ALA A 19 14.11 -5.01 2.02
CA ALA A 19 15.25 -4.14 1.76
C ALA A 19 15.28 -2.93 2.70
N GLN A 20 14.14 -2.30 2.97
CA GLN A 20 14.03 -1.20 3.93
C GLN A 20 14.40 -1.66 5.36
N SER A 21 13.88 -2.80 5.83
CA SER A 21 14.22 -3.34 7.15
C SER A 21 15.72 -3.61 7.28
N ARG A 22 16.28 -4.29 6.28
CA ARG A 22 17.70 -4.62 6.25
C ARG A 22 18.58 -3.38 6.23
N LEU A 23 18.20 -2.35 5.47
CA LEU A 23 18.94 -1.08 5.47
C LEU A 23 18.88 -0.40 6.84
N LYS A 24 17.73 -0.39 7.52
CA LYS A 24 17.62 0.13 8.90
C LYS A 24 18.52 -0.64 9.87
N GLU A 25 18.49 -1.96 9.80
CA GLU A 25 19.30 -2.82 10.68
C GLU A 25 20.80 -2.60 10.49
N LEU A 26 21.27 -2.56 9.23
CA LEU A 26 22.68 -2.34 8.91
C LEU A 26 23.19 -0.93 9.28
N THR A 27 22.29 0.03 9.46
CA THR A 27 22.65 1.44 9.73
C THR A 27 22.38 1.89 11.16
N ALA A 28 21.73 1.08 11.99
CA ALA A 28 21.30 1.43 13.35
C ALA A 28 22.43 1.86 14.31
N GLY A 29 23.67 1.42 14.07
CA GLY A 29 24.84 1.74 14.90
C GLY A 29 25.92 2.55 14.18
N VAL A 30 25.64 3.04 12.98
CA VAL A 30 26.63 3.79 12.20
C VAL A 30 26.61 5.25 12.65
N GLU A 31 27.78 5.81 12.98
CA GLU A 31 27.91 7.25 13.24
C GLU A 31 27.75 8.02 11.91
N LEU A 32 26.67 8.78 11.81
CA LEU A 32 26.33 9.57 10.64
C LEU A 32 26.38 11.05 10.97
N THR A 33 26.98 11.83 10.08
CA THR A 33 26.75 13.29 10.08
C THR A 33 25.28 13.59 9.81
N ALA A 34 24.80 14.77 10.22
CA ALA A 34 23.41 15.18 9.99
C ALA A 34 22.99 15.08 8.50
N ASN A 35 23.90 15.40 7.58
CA ASN A 35 23.63 15.29 6.15
C ASN A 35 23.51 13.82 5.68
N GLN A 36 24.35 12.93 6.20
CA GLN A 36 24.26 11.50 5.88
C GLN A 36 22.99 10.88 6.45
N ALA A 37 22.61 11.22 7.70
CA ALA A 37 21.37 10.77 8.31
C ALA A 37 20.15 11.19 7.49
N LYS A 38 20.12 12.45 7.01
CA LYS A 38 19.05 12.94 6.13
C LYS A 38 18.97 12.17 4.80
N LYS A 39 20.12 11.88 4.18
CA LYS A 39 20.17 11.11 2.93
C LYS A 39 19.71 9.67 3.13
N LEU A 40 20.16 9.02 4.21
CA LEU A 40 19.72 7.68 4.57
C LEU A 40 18.19 7.65 4.80
N GLN A 41 17.63 8.63 5.51
CA GLN A 41 16.19 8.71 5.71
C GLN A 41 15.43 8.83 4.37
N LEU A 42 15.97 9.58 3.41
CA LEU A 42 15.36 9.69 2.08
C LEU A 42 15.37 8.35 1.32
N GLU A 43 16.46 7.58 1.39
CA GLU A 43 16.53 6.24 0.81
C GLU A 43 15.52 5.28 1.48
N LEU A 44 15.41 5.35 2.82
CA LEU A 44 14.44 4.56 3.58
C LEU A 44 12.99 4.92 3.24
N ASP A 45 12.69 6.19 3.08
CA ASP A 45 11.37 6.67 2.66
C ASP A 45 11.07 6.26 1.22
N THR A 46 12.08 6.31 0.33
CA THR A 46 11.95 5.88 -1.07
C THR A 46 11.59 4.40 -1.16
N ALA A 47 12.33 3.54 -0.45
CA ALA A 47 12.03 2.11 -0.39
C ALA A 47 10.63 1.85 0.20
N GLU A 48 10.23 2.61 1.23
CA GLU A 48 8.91 2.50 1.83
C GLU A 48 7.79 2.87 0.84
N VAL A 49 7.94 3.99 0.13
CA VAL A 49 6.97 4.43 -0.88
C VAL A 49 6.84 3.41 -2.00
N CYS A 50 7.93 2.84 -2.49
CA CYS A 50 7.88 1.75 -3.46
C CYS A 50 7.11 0.54 -2.91
N SER A 51 7.42 0.08 -1.69
CA SER A 51 6.71 -1.03 -1.04
C SER A 51 5.21 -0.76 -0.94
N LEU A 52 4.83 0.43 -0.45
CA LEU A 52 3.46 0.84 -0.27
C LEU A 52 2.71 1.00 -1.59
N HIS A 53 3.34 1.55 -2.62
CA HIS A 53 2.75 1.70 -3.94
C HIS A 53 2.41 0.33 -4.55
N PHE A 54 3.35 -0.62 -4.53
CA PHE A 54 3.10 -1.97 -5.03
C PHE A 54 2.08 -2.73 -4.17
N GLN A 55 2.08 -2.52 -2.85
CA GLN A 55 1.05 -3.09 -1.97
C GLN A 55 -0.34 -2.55 -2.34
N SER A 56 -0.47 -1.26 -2.64
CA SER A 56 -1.73 -0.66 -3.06
C SER A 56 -2.25 -1.26 -4.37
N VAL A 57 -1.37 -1.51 -5.35
CA VAL A 57 -1.75 -2.20 -6.60
C VAL A 57 -2.23 -3.62 -6.32
N ALA A 58 -1.52 -4.38 -5.47
CA ALA A 58 -1.92 -5.73 -5.09
C ALA A 58 -3.28 -5.75 -4.36
N ASN A 59 -3.47 -4.82 -3.42
CA ASN A 59 -4.72 -4.68 -2.66
C ASN A 59 -5.90 -4.35 -3.56
N GLN A 60 -5.80 -3.32 -4.41
CA GLN A 60 -6.88 -2.92 -5.31
C GLN A 60 -7.24 -4.04 -6.29
N SER A 61 -6.23 -4.73 -6.83
CA SER A 61 -6.44 -5.86 -7.74
C SER A 61 -7.12 -7.04 -7.04
N ARG A 62 -6.70 -7.35 -5.80
CA ARG A 62 -7.33 -8.40 -4.99
C ARG A 62 -8.76 -8.03 -4.62
N PHE A 63 -9.03 -6.76 -4.30
CA PHE A 63 -10.38 -6.29 -4.01
C PHE A 63 -11.32 -6.50 -5.20
N VAL A 64 -10.89 -6.14 -6.42
CA VAL A 64 -11.69 -6.36 -7.64
C VAL A 64 -12.00 -7.85 -7.82
N GLN A 65 -10.99 -8.71 -7.72
CA GLN A 65 -11.18 -10.15 -7.84
C GLN A 65 -12.14 -10.71 -6.77
N LEU A 66 -11.99 -10.29 -5.52
CA LEU A 66 -12.86 -10.73 -4.43
C LEU A 66 -14.30 -10.24 -4.59
N ARG A 67 -14.48 -9.00 -5.04
CA ARG A 67 -15.80 -8.45 -5.33
C ARG A 67 -16.49 -9.25 -6.43
N ASP A 68 -15.78 -9.57 -7.51
CA ASP A 68 -16.35 -10.33 -8.63
C ASP A 68 -16.68 -11.77 -8.20
N ARG A 69 -15.82 -12.40 -7.38
CA ARG A 69 -16.11 -13.69 -6.74
C ARG A 69 -17.36 -13.62 -5.85
N LEU A 70 -17.51 -12.57 -5.04
CA LEU A 70 -18.66 -12.40 -4.16
C LEU A 70 -19.96 -12.33 -4.96
N LEU A 71 -19.97 -11.56 -6.05
CA LEU A 71 -21.12 -11.41 -6.94
C LEU A 71 -21.50 -12.72 -7.64
N SER A 72 -20.53 -13.58 -7.92
CA SER A 72 -20.75 -14.89 -8.55
C SER A 72 -21.13 -16.01 -7.58
N SER A 73 -20.90 -15.81 -6.28
CA SER A 73 -21.12 -16.84 -5.27
C SER A 73 -22.59 -16.88 -4.81
N SER A 74 -23.17 -18.08 -4.78
CA SER A 74 -24.52 -18.33 -4.24
C SER A 74 -24.51 -19.01 -2.87
N GLU A 75 -23.34 -19.41 -2.36
CA GLU A 75 -23.21 -20.11 -1.07
C GLU A 75 -22.90 -19.11 0.05
N ALA A 76 -23.81 -18.98 1.02
CA ALA A 76 -23.67 -18.04 2.13
C ALA A 76 -22.34 -18.20 2.90
N LYS A 77 -21.89 -19.43 3.11
CA LYS A 77 -20.63 -19.72 3.81
C LYS A 77 -19.41 -19.21 3.03
N GLU A 78 -19.42 -19.34 1.71
CA GLU A 78 -18.35 -18.83 0.85
C GLU A 78 -18.41 -17.30 0.77
N GLN A 79 -19.60 -16.73 0.65
CA GLN A 79 -19.79 -15.27 0.69
C GLN A 79 -19.23 -14.67 1.99
N SER A 80 -19.50 -15.27 3.16
CA SER A 80 -18.95 -14.81 4.44
C SER A 80 -17.41 -14.85 4.47
N LYS A 81 -16.78 -15.87 3.88
CA LYS A 81 -15.32 -15.94 3.77
C LYS A 81 -14.76 -14.84 2.86
N ILE A 82 -15.37 -14.65 1.69
CA ILE A 82 -14.96 -13.62 0.73
C ILE A 82 -15.08 -12.22 1.37
N ILE A 83 -16.18 -11.96 2.10
CA ILE A 83 -16.35 -10.70 2.85
C ILE A 83 -15.24 -10.51 3.88
N SER A 84 -14.86 -11.55 4.62
CA SER A 84 -13.73 -11.49 5.56
C SER A 84 -12.41 -11.14 4.87
N GLU A 85 -12.16 -11.70 3.68
CA GLU A 85 -10.98 -11.37 2.87
C GLU A 85 -11.02 -9.93 2.34
N ILE A 86 -12.18 -9.45 1.88
CA ILE A 86 -12.39 -8.05 1.45
C ILE A 86 -12.05 -7.10 2.60
N LEU A 87 -12.57 -7.35 3.81
CA LEU A 87 -12.30 -6.51 4.97
C LEU A 87 -10.80 -6.45 5.31
N LYS A 88 -10.08 -7.57 5.22
CA LYS A 88 -8.62 -7.60 5.43
C LYS A 88 -7.87 -6.75 4.39
N VAL A 89 -8.24 -6.86 3.12
CA VAL A 89 -7.63 -6.09 2.04
C VAL A 89 -7.92 -4.60 2.20
N LEU A 90 -9.15 -4.23 2.54
CA LEU A 90 -9.53 -2.83 2.79
C LEU A 90 -8.79 -2.24 3.99
N GLU A 91 -8.66 -2.99 5.09
CA GLU A 91 -7.88 -2.54 6.24
C GLU A 91 -6.40 -2.35 5.90
N SER A 92 -5.80 -3.25 5.11
CA SER A 92 -4.45 -3.07 4.58
C SER A 92 -4.34 -1.79 3.72
N GLU A 93 -5.29 -1.56 2.80
CA GLU A 93 -5.29 -0.38 1.92
C GLU A 93 -5.43 0.92 2.70
N LYS A 94 -6.23 0.93 3.77
CA LYS A 94 -6.37 2.08 4.67
C LYS A 94 -5.02 2.45 5.27
N GLN A 95 -4.28 1.48 5.80
CA GLN A 95 -2.96 1.73 6.39
C GLN A 95 -1.95 2.19 5.34
N VAL A 96 -2.00 1.63 4.13
CA VAL A 96 -1.14 2.05 3.02
C VAL A 96 -1.40 3.52 2.66
N ALA A 97 -2.67 3.91 2.51
CA ALA A 97 -3.03 5.28 2.15
C ALA A 97 -2.66 6.30 3.25
N ILE A 98 -2.92 5.99 4.52
CA ILE A 98 -2.50 6.81 5.66
C ILE A 98 -0.97 6.99 5.65
N ARG A 99 -0.23 5.90 5.49
CA ARG A 99 1.23 5.97 5.54
C ARG A 99 1.79 6.74 4.36
N LEU A 100 1.30 6.51 3.14
CA LEU A 100 1.70 7.30 1.97
C LEU A 100 1.40 8.78 2.18
N HIS A 101 0.27 9.13 2.81
CA HIS A 101 -0.08 10.52 3.08
C HIS A 101 0.94 11.18 4.02
N GLU A 102 1.34 10.49 5.10
CA GLU A 102 2.38 10.97 6.02
C GLU A 102 3.73 11.19 5.34
N ILE A 103 4.14 10.30 4.43
CA ILE A 103 5.41 10.42 3.70
C ILE A 103 5.35 11.55 2.68
N GLN A 104 4.27 11.63 1.93
CA GLN A 104 4.14 12.57 0.83
C GLN A 104 3.89 14.01 1.34
N SER A 105 3.24 14.17 2.50
CA SER A 105 3.06 15.47 3.16
C SER A 105 4.37 16.10 3.64
N ARG A 106 5.40 15.30 3.94
CA ARG A 106 6.74 15.79 4.34
C ARG A 106 7.71 15.90 3.17
N GLU A 107 7.46 15.17 2.09
CA GLU A 107 8.34 15.09 0.92
C GLU A 107 7.50 15.01 -0.37
N SER A 108 7.32 16.16 -1.02
CA SER A 108 6.43 16.31 -2.17
C SER A 108 6.91 15.62 -3.45
N ARG A 109 8.19 15.20 -3.50
CA ARG A 109 8.71 14.43 -4.64
C ARG A 109 8.08 13.04 -4.72
N PHE A 110 7.63 12.48 -3.60
CA PHE A 110 6.96 11.19 -3.62
C PHE A 110 5.57 11.32 -4.22
N GLY A 111 5.26 10.40 -5.13
CA GLY A 111 4.04 10.47 -5.93
C GLY A 111 4.20 11.23 -7.25
N PHE A 112 5.31 11.94 -7.49
CA PHE A 112 5.58 12.60 -8.78
C PHE A 112 6.46 11.74 -9.69
N GLU A 113 6.06 11.59 -10.95
CA GLU A 113 6.84 10.99 -12.03
C GLU A 113 6.87 11.97 -13.22
N ALA A 114 8.04 12.17 -13.83
CA ALA A 114 8.24 13.28 -14.77
C ALA A 114 7.43 13.16 -16.06
N THR A 115 7.09 11.95 -16.49
CA THR A 115 6.31 11.71 -17.72
C THR A 115 4.80 11.60 -17.49
N ASN A 116 4.37 11.28 -16.26
CA ASN A 116 2.99 11.02 -15.89
C ASN A 116 2.44 11.94 -14.78
N HIS A 117 3.21 12.96 -14.39
CA HIS A 117 2.94 13.86 -13.27
C HIS A 117 2.69 13.09 -11.96
N TYR A 118 1.73 13.54 -11.15
CA TYR A 118 1.45 12.91 -9.87
C TYR A 118 0.59 11.65 -10.06
N PHE A 119 1.09 10.51 -9.59
CA PHE A 119 0.29 9.33 -9.31
C PHE A 119 -0.75 9.59 -8.21
N TYR A 120 -0.40 10.46 -7.26
CA TYR A 120 -1.26 10.94 -6.18
C TYR A 120 -0.70 12.22 -5.53
N ILE A 121 -1.58 13.05 -4.98
CA ILE A 121 -1.28 14.17 -4.07
C ILE A 121 -1.88 13.90 -2.67
N PRO A 122 -1.61 14.71 -1.62
CA PRO A 122 -2.06 14.36 -0.27
C PRO A 122 -3.59 14.23 -0.19
N ILE A 123 -4.33 15.11 -0.86
CA ILE A 123 -5.79 15.07 -0.85
C ILE A 123 -6.35 13.78 -1.47
N ASP A 124 -5.74 13.26 -2.55
CA ASP A 124 -6.15 11.99 -3.17
C ASP A 124 -6.03 10.82 -2.18
N LEU A 125 -4.98 10.82 -1.36
CA LEU A 125 -4.75 9.80 -0.34
C LEU A 125 -5.76 9.92 0.81
N ALA A 126 -6.12 11.14 1.21
CA ALA A 126 -7.17 11.37 2.20
C ALA A 126 -8.54 10.91 1.69
N GLU A 127 -8.88 11.23 0.44
CA GLU A 127 -10.11 10.76 -0.23
C GLU A 127 -10.13 9.23 -0.33
N LYS A 128 -9.00 8.61 -0.68
CA LYS A 128 -8.86 7.14 -0.67
C LYS A 128 -9.16 6.56 0.71
N VAL A 129 -8.65 7.14 1.79
CA VAL A 129 -8.96 6.68 3.17
C VAL A 129 -10.46 6.75 3.44
N LEU A 130 -11.12 7.84 3.10
CA LEU A 130 -12.58 7.99 3.27
C LEU A 130 -13.36 6.94 2.47
N ASN A 131 -12.96 6.70 1.22
CA ASN A 131 -13.56 5.67 0.38
C ASN A 131 -13.41 4.27 1.00
N VAL A 132 -12.21 3.94 1.47
CA VAL A 132 -11.94 2.64 2.12
C VAL A 132 -12.75 2.48 3.41
N VAL A 133 -12.87 3.52 4.23
CA VAL A 133 -13.69 3.50 5.45
C VAL A 133 -15.17 3.28 5.13
N ASP A 134 -15.71 3.94 4.11
CA ASP A 134 -17.08 3.71 3.65
C ASP A 134 -17.28 2.26 3.17
N LEU A 135 -16.33 1.72 2.40
CA LEU A 135 -16.38 0.33 1.95
C LEU A 135 -16.33 -0.66 3.12
N ILE A 136 -15.46 -0.45 4.11
CA ILE A 136 -15.42 -1.29 5.33
C ILE A 136 -16.78 -1.28 6.01
N GLY A 137 -17.41 -0.11 6.15
CA GLY A 137 -18.75 0.04 6.72
C GLY A 137 -19.84 -0.67 5.93
N LYS A 138 -19.71 -0.78 4.60
CA LYS A 138 -20.65 -1.51 3.74
C LYS A 138 -20.51 -3.03 3.87
N TYR A 139 -19.28 -3.55 3.91
CA TYR A 139 -19.01 -4.99 4.00
C TYR A 139 -19.11 -5.57 5.41
N SER A 140 -19.19 -4.72 6.45
CA SER A 140 -19.35 -5.15 7.85
C SER A 140 -20.81 -5.27 8.31
N ARG A 141 -21.78 -4.95 7.46
CA ARG A 141 -23.22 -5.08 7.74
C ARG A 141 -23.74 -6.42 7.25
#